data_AF-A0A4W5N8G8-F1
#
_entry.id   AF-A0A4W5N8G8-F1
#
_cell.length_a   1.000
_cell.length_b   1.000
_cell.length_c   1.000
_cell.angle_alpha   90.00
_cell.angle_beta   90.00
_cell.angle_gamma   90.00
#
_symmetry.space_group_name_H-M   'P 1'
#
loop_
_entity.id
_entity.type
_entity.pdbx_description
1 polymer ?
#
loop_
_entity_poly.entity_id
_entity_poly.type
_entity_poly.pdbx_seq_one_letter_code
_entity_poly.pdbx_strand_id
1 'polypeptide(L)'
;MMTSPLLRPSLHHFRSLRLLGTAAPRTLAVERLAVAPSQGFAPDALPVALTFEDPSAFRVKSFGELLRALGVFQLCSVPVLVNNCGKLMSVARTLLGKRGFALFLRPSVYAQFVAGESEGEITRSMEKMSSLGLRPMLAVPIEEDLGESTGERRYDDNLASMLECVSMSHSNAWSKDPMMQLKITALLSPELCVKLTTLLSEQQYDLDLLVRAMDGEPISFPGLQESENTHFLGGLQRLNKVGETSANKVRVLVDAEYTYMNPALSLITMAMMKKFNQDGAWIWNTYQCYLKESRSLLLEDVRLSISESFCLGVKLVRGAYMDKERKLAKNEGWSEPVHESWEHTNDSYNGSLDILLELISRDPQRYRIIVATHNEESVRRAVQRPAGLLGVQVGAVWLGGQHPALPGAPCPGKPYRAAGHPQGERPLETGAPQEAAAGVQTGKQGVGRMGKRGWCGLNLH
;
A
#
# COMPACT_ATOMS: atom_id res chain seq x y z
N MET A 1 -30.13 26.51 -24.88
CA MET A 1 -31.23 25.69 -24.32
C MET A 1 -30.86 24.23 -24.48
N MET A 2 -31.15 23.42 -23.45
CA MET A 2 -30.80 22.01 -23.26
C MET A 2 -29.39 21.73 -22.73
N THR A 3 -29.23 22.01 -21.44
CA THR A 3 -28.26 21.37 -20.55
C THR A 3 -28.84 20.03 -20.07
N SER A 4 -28.25 18.91 -20.50
CA SER A 4 -28.56 17.58 -19.97
C SER A 4 -27.85 17.39 -18.61
N PRO A 5 -28.54 16.91 -17.56
CA PRO A 5 -27.92 16.65 -16.27
C PRO A 5 -27.09 15.36 -16.36
N LEU A 6 -25.84 15.43 -15.90
CA LEU A 6 -24.96 14.27 -15.70
C LEU A 6 -25.60 13.35 -14.65
N LEU A 7 -26.20 12.25 -15.11
CA LEU A 7 -26.60 11.13 -14.28
C LEU A 7 -25.34 10.51 -13.65
N ARG A 8 -25.12 10.78 -12.36
CA ARG A 8 -24.21 9.97 -11.53
C ARG A 8 -24.78 8.55 -11.46
N PRO A 9 -24.03 7.50 -11.81
CA PRO A 9 -24.53 6.14 -11.68
C PRO A 9 -24.67 5.78 -10.18
N SER A 10 -25.77 5.14 -9.82
CA SER A 10 -26.01 4.60 -8.49
C SER A 10 -25.16 3.35 -8.29
N LEU A 11 -24.17 3.41 -7.40
CA LEU A 11 -23.36 2.26 -6.98
C LEU A 11 -24.14 1.41 -5.96
N HIS A 12 -25.29 0.88 -6.38
CA HIS A 12 -25.96 -0.18 -5.65
C HIS A 12 -25.34 -1.52 -6.06
N HIS A 13 -24.96 -2.33 -5.07
CA HIS A 13 -24.36 -3.68 -5.19
C HIS A 13 -22.83 -3.77 -5.33
N PHE A 14 -22.09 -3.32 -4.31
CA PHE A 14 -20.92 -4.10 -3.87
C PHE A 14 -21.39 -5.28 -3.00
N ARG A 15 -22.10 -6.22 -3.63
CA ARG A 15 -22.22 -7.60 -3.16
C ARG A 15 -21.43 -8.41 -4.17
N SER A 16 -20.40 -9.12 -3.72
CA SER A 16 -19.72 -10.13 -4.54
C SER A 16 -20.77 -11.11 -5.08
N LEU A 17 -21.15 -10.93 -6.34
CA LEU A 17 -22.00 -11.81 -7.12
C LEU A 17 -21.16 -12.78 -7.96
N ARG A 18 -19.95 -13.12 -7.50
CA ARG A 18 -19.21 -14.31 -7.97
C ARG A 18 -19.70 -15.62 -7.32
N LEU A 19 -20.90 -15.60 -6.76
CA LEU A 19 -21.56 -16.74 -6.13
C LEU A 19 -22.96 -16.87 -6.74
N LEU A 20 -23.08 -17.27 -8.02
CA LEU A 20 -24.30 -17.87 -8.57
C LEU A 20 -24.06 -18.51 -9.95
N GLY A 21 -24.15 -19.84 -9.98
CA GLY A 21 -24.08 -20.71 -11.16
C GLY A 21 -22.96 -21.75 -11.01
N THR A 22 -23.12 -22.87 -10.31
CA THR A 22 -24.18 -23.88 -10.44
C THR A 22 -24.45 -24.57 -9.09
N ALA A 23 -25.69 -24.97 -8.85
CA ALA A 23 -26.10 -25.66 -7.64
C ALA A 23 -25.89 -27.18 -7.75
N ALA A 24 -25.22 -27.72 -6.72
CA ALA A 24 -25.22 -29.10 -6.19
C ALA A 24 -24.33 -30.16 -6.89
N PRO A 25 -23.72 -31.09 -6.11
CA PRO A 25 -24.05 -31.47 -4.75
C PRO A 25 -23.14 -30.86 -3.68
N ARG A 26 -23.78 -30.48 -2.56
CA ARG A 26 -23.14 -30.36 -1.25
C ARG A 26 -22.42 -31.68 -0.94
N THR A 27 -21.32 -31.58 -0.20
CA THR A 27 -20.38 -32.66 0.16
C THR A 27 -19.51 -33.18 -0.99
N LEU A 28 -18.47 -32.42 -1.33
CA LEU A 28 -17.18 -33.00 -1.72
C LEU A 28 -16.11 -32.42 -0.82
N ALA A 29 -15.51 -33.31 -0.03
CA ALA A 29 -14.49 -33.01 0.94
C ALA A 29 -13.33 -32.27 0.26
N VAL A 30 -12.91 -31.15 0.86
CA VAL A 30 -11.50 -30.77 0.82
C VAL A 30 -10.79 -31.99 1.39
N GLU A 31 -10.25 -32.80 0.51
CA GLU A 31 -9.46 -33.97 0.84
C GLU A 31 -8.45 -33.50 1.88
N ARG A 32 -8.50 -34.14 3.04
CA ARG A 32 -7.66 -33.86 4.19
C ARG A 32 -6.23 -33.71 3.69
N LEU A 33 -5.71 -32.48 3.71
CA LEU A 33 -4.30 -32.25 3.97
C LEU A 33 -4.02 -33.00 5.27
N ALA A 34 -3.53 -34.23 5.13
CA ALA A 34 -3.25 -35.11 6.23
C ALA A 34 -2.26 -34.39 7.15
N VAL A 35 -2.76 -33.98 8.32
CA VAL A 35 -1.94 -33.59 9.45
C VAL A 35 -1.19 -34.86 9.87
N ALA A 36 0.00 -35.07 9.30
CA ALA A 36 0.93 -36.05 9.83
C ALA A 36 1.44 -35.52 11.17
N PRO A 37 1.58 -36.37 12.21
CA PRO A 37 2.26 -35.96 13.43
C PRO A 37 3.68 -35.57 13.05
N SER A 38 4.08 -34.36 13.44
CA SER A 38 5.46 -33.88 13.29
C SER A 38 6.41 -34.93 13.87
N GLN A 39 7.23 -35.57 13.01
CA GLN A 39 8.40 -36.28 13.49
C GLN A 39 9.33 -35.26 14.13
N GLY A 40 9.72 -35.53 15.37
CA GLY A 40 10.57 -34.64 16.17
C GLY A 40 11.88 -34.38 15.48
N PHE A 41 12.11 -33.12 15.11
CA PHE A 41 13.42 -32.61 14.76
C PHE A 41 14.14 -32.17 16.05
N ALA A 42 15.41 -32.53 16.16
CA ALA A 42 16.28 -32.25 17.30
C ALA A 42 16.38 -30.73 17.56
N PRO A 43 16.45 -30.30 18.84
CA PRO A 43 16.45 -28.89 19.21
C PRO A 43 17.86 -28.31 19.15
N ASP A 44 18.40 -28.10 17.94
CA ASP A 44 19.67 -27.38 17.80
C ASP A 44 19.42 -25.88 17.56
N ALA A 45 19.91 -25.11 18.54
CA ALA A 45 19.91 -23.65 18.68
C ALA A 45 18.53 -22.99 18.89
N LEU A 46 18.15 -22.82 20.16
CA LEU A 46 17.15 -21.83 20.58
C LEU A 46 17.53 -20.46 19.97
N PRO A 47 16.63 -19.79 19.21
CA PRO A 47 16.92 -18.47 18.71
C PRO A 47 17.16 -17.53 19.88
N VAL A 48 18.22 -16.72 19.79
CA VAL A 48 18.50 -15.60 20.70
C VAL A 48 17.17 -14.92 21.02
N ALA A 49 16.81 -14.85 22.31
CA ALA A 49 15.55 -14.26 22.72
C ALA A 49 15.45 -12.85 22.12
N LEU A 50 14.49 -12.63 21.22
CA LEU A 50 14.34 -11.37 20.52
C LEU A 50 13.74 -10.33 21.50
N THR A 51 14.59 -9.44 22.00
CA THR A 51 14.21 -8.38 22.95
C THR A 51 13.99 -7.06 22.21
N PHE A 52 12.84 -6.41 22.43
CA PHE A 52 12.53 -5.10 21.83
C PHE A 52 12.98 -3.91 22.70
N GLU A 53 13.63 -4.18 23.82
CA GLU A 53 14.08 -3.17 24.79
C GLU A 53 15.53 -2.74 24.58
N ASP A 54 16.18 -3.16 23.48
CA ASP A 54 17.59 -2.84 23.24
C ASP A 54 17.78 -1.37 22.78
N PRO A 55 18.38 -0.49 23.62
CA PRO A 55 18.62 0.90 23.26
C PRO A 55 19.72 1.05 22.19
N SER A 56 20.43 -0.04 21.83
CA SER A 56 21.46 -0.02 20.78
C SER A 56 20.90 0.46 19.43
N ALA A 57 19.60 0.26 19.19
CA ALA A 57 18.89 0.72 18.00
C ALA A 57 19.01 2.24 17.76
N PHE A 58 19.25 3.04 18.82
CA PHE A 58 19.39 4.50 18.72
C PHE A 58 20.84 4.99 18.74
N ARG A 59 21.84 4.11 18.92
CA ARG A 59 23.27 4.51 19.11
C ARG A 59 23.86 5.32 17.97
N VAL A 60 23.30 5.20 16.77
CA VAL A 60 23.77 5.92 15.57
C VAL A 60 23.05 7.22 15.29
N LYS A 61 22.11 7.61 16.17
CA LYS A 61 21.45 8.90 16.15
C LYS A 61 22.16 9.83 17.12
N SER A 62 22.52 11.01 16.62
CA SER A 62 23.03 12.10 17.45
C SER A 62 21.94 12.58 18.40
N PHE A 63 22.35 13.20 19.51
CA PHE A 63 21.43 13.81 20.46
C PHE A 63 20.50 14.85 19.79
N GLY A 64 21.02 15.61 18.82
CA GLY A 64 20.21 16.55 18.02
C GLY A 64 19.17 15.85 17.14
N GLU A 65 19.51 14.71 16.51
CA GLU A 65 18.53 13.91 15.77
C GLU A 65 17.43 13.37 16.68
N LEU A 66 17.76 12.94 17.91
CA LEU A 66 16.79 12.45 18.88
C LEU A 66 15.86 13.57 19.39
N LEU A 67 16.39 14.74 19.72
CA LEU A 67 15.58 15.90 20.11
C LEU A 67 14.65 16.36 18.98
N ARG A 68 15.16 16.38 17.75
CA ARG A 68 14.35 16.71 16.56
C ARG A 68 13.23 15.69 16.36
N ALA A 69 13.53 14.40 16.46
CA ALA A 69 12.53 13.33 16.36
C ALA A 69 11.47 13.47 17.44
N LEU A 70 11.86 13.72 18.70
CA LEU A 70 10.93 13.95 19.80
C LEU A 70 10.05 15.18 19.55
N GLY A 71 10.63 16.30 19.12
CA GLY A 71 9.88 17.52 18.81
C GLY A 71 8.87 17.33 17.68
N VAL A 72 9.28 16.68 16.58
CA VAL A 72 8.39 16.35 15.46
C VAL A 72 7.27 15.41 15.92
N PHE A 73 7.57 14.41 16.73
CA PHE A 73 6.57 13.47 17.25
C PHE A 73 5.55 14.16 18.14
N GLN A 74 5.99 15.04 19.03
CA GLN A 74 5.10 15.84 19.87
C GLN A 74 4.18 16.73 19.03
N LEU A 75 4.69 17.36 17.96
CA LEU A 75 3.86 18.13 17.03
C LEU A 75 2.82 17.24 16.32
N CYS A 76 3.22 16.06 15.85
CA CYS A 76 2.30 15.09 15.23
C CYS A 76 1.26 14.52 16.22
N SER A 77 1.49 14.61 17.54
CA SER A 77 0.53 14.17 18.54
C SER A 77 -0.62 15.16 18.75
N VAL A 78 -0.51 16.39 18.25
CA VAL A 78 -1.51 17.46 18.42
C VAL A 78 -2.58 17.37 17.30
N PRO A 79 -3.82 16.92 17.59
CA PRO A 79 -4.80 16.65 16.55
C PRO A 79 -5.20 17.91 15.75
N VAL A 80 -5.26 19.06 16.42
CA VAL A 80 -5.58 20.35 15.77
C VAL A 80 -4.52 20.71 14.73
N LEU A 81 -3.24 20.45 15.02
CA LEU A 81 -2.14 20.73 14.10
C LEU A 81 -2.21 19.78 12.89
N VAL A 82 -2.33 18.48 13.14
CA VAL A 82 -2.36 17.44 12.10
C VAL A 82 -3.56 17.62 11.18
N ASN A 83 -4.76 17.83 11.73
CA ASN A 83 -5.98 17.97 10.94
C ASN A 83 -6.03 19.27 10.12
N ASN A 84 -5.21 20.28 10.46
CA ASN A 84 -5.13 21.55 9.73
C ASN A 84 -3.79 21.75 9.02
N CYS A 85 -2.95 20.71 8.92
CA CYS A 85 -1.56 20.84 8.45
C CYS A 85 -1.48 21.44 7.04
N GLY A 86 -2.37 21.06 6.11
CA GLY A 86 -2.41 21.60 4.76
C GLY A 86 -2.68 23.11 4.72
N LYS A 87 -3.64 23.58 5.52
CA LYS A 87 -3.97 25.02 5.64
C LYS A 87 -2.81 25.78 6.29
N LEU A 88 -2.25 25.24 7.37
CA LEU A 88 -1.10 25.82 8.07
C LEU A 88 0.12 25.91 7.16
N MET A 89 0.40 24.88 6.38
CA MET A 89 1.48 24.87 5.39
C MET A 89 1.25 25.91 4.29
N SER A 90 0.01 26.07 3.82
CA SER A 90 -0.33 27.09 2.82
C SER A 90 -0.12 28.51 3.37
N VAL A 91 -0.62 28.78 4.58
CA VAL A 91 -0.43 30.07 5.26
C VAL A 91 1.06 30.34 5.51
N ALA A 92 1.79 29.37 6.06
CA ALA A 92 3.23 29.50 6.32
C ALA A 92 4.02 29.75 5.03
N ARG A 93 3.69 29.05 3.94
CA ARG A 93 4.33 29.26 2.63
C ARG A 93 4.02 30.65 2.05
N THR A 94 2.82 31.18 2.30
CA THR A 94 2.39 32.51 1.87
C THR A 94 3.12 33.61 2.65
N LEU A 95 3.29 33.42 3.96
CA LEU A 95 3.96 34.39 4.84
C LEU A 95 5.49 34.37 4.72
N LEU A 96 6.11 33.20 4.68
CA LEU A 96 7.57 33.03 4.69
C LEU A 96 8.18 32.98 3.27
N GLY A 97 7.34 32.84 2.24
CA GLY A 97 7.77 32.55 0.88
C GLY A 97 8.38 31.14 0.73
N LYS A 98 8.62 30.72 -0.52
CA LYS A 98 9.13 29.37 -0.83
C LYS A 98 10.48 29.07 -0.17
N ARG A 99 11.41 30.04 -0.18
CA ARG A 99 12.77 29.86 0.37
C ARG A 99 12.77 29.81 1.89
N GLY A 100 12.05 30.70 2.56
CA GLY A 100 11.95 30.71 4.02
C GLY A 100 11.23 29.48 4.56
N PHE A 101 10.16 29.06 3.89
CA PHE A 101 9.45 27.83 4.21
C PHE A 101 10.35 26.58 4.06
N ALA A 102 11.11 26.49 2.97
CA ALA A 102 12.06 25.39 2.77
C ALA A 102 13.19 25.39 3.80
N LEU A 103 13.73 26.57 4.15
CA LEU A 103 14.77 26.71 5.19
C LEU A 103 14.32 26.21 6.56
N PHE A 104 13.03 26.32 6.89
CA PHE A 104 12.48 25.81 8.13
C PHE A 104 12.16 24.31 8.07
N LEU A 105 11.49 23.85 7.01
CA LEU A 105 11.02 22.47 6.91
C LEU A 105 12.12 21.46 6.59
N ARG A 106 13.11 21.84 5.79
CA ARG A 106 14.23 20.95 5.41
C ARG A 106 14.97 20.37 6.61
N PRO A 107 15.51 21.18 7.54
CA PRO A 107 16.28 20.66 8.67
C PRO A 107 15.40 20.04 9.77
N SER A 108 14.07 20.20 9.74
CA SER A 108 13.15 19.73 10.78
C SER A 108 12.42 18.45 10.38
N VAL A 109 11.27 18.61 9.71
CA VAL A 109 10.36 17.54 9.32
C VAL A 109 10.95 16.72 8.17
N TYR A 110 11.51 17.36 7.15
CA TYR A 110 12.04 16.63 5.98
C TYR A 110 13.23 15.76 6.36
N ALA A 111 14.19 16.29 7.13
CA ALA A 111 15.29 15.50 7.68
C ALA A 111 14.85 14.34 8.59
N GLN A 112 13.57 14.26 9.00
CA GLN A 112 13.03 13.13 9.75
C GLN A 112 12.53 12.01 8.84
N PHE A 113 11.90 12.35 7.72
CA PHE A 113 11.11 11.42 6.91
C PHE A 113 11.69 11.17 5.50
N VAL A 114 12.58 12.03 5.02
CA VAL A 114 13.10 12.01 3.65
C VAL A 114 14.55 11.56 3.67
N ALA A 115 14.89 10.61 2.80
CA ALA A 115 16.24 10.04 2.72
C ALA A 115 17.27 11.05 2.19
N GLY A 116 16.83 11.95 1.31
CA GLY A 116 17.63 12.99 0.67
C GLY A 116 16.91 13.56 -0.56
N GLU A 117 17.36 14.71 -1.02
CA GLU A 117 16.89 15.36 -2.28
C GLU A 117 17.86 15.12 -3.45
N SER A 118 19.06 14.63 -3.16
CA SER A 118 20.09 14.31 -4.15
C SER A 118 20.56 12.86 -4.01
N GLU A 119 21.04 12.29 -5.11
CA GLU A 119 21.63 10.95 -5.14
C GLU A 119 22.71 10.76 -4.05
N GLY A 120 23.57 11.76 -3.84
CA GLY A 120 24.59 11.71 -2.80
C GLY A 120 24.03 11.73 -1.37
N GLU A 121 22.94 12.48 -1.11
CA GLU A 121 22.27 12.45 0.19
C GLU A 121 21.56 11.11 0.43
N ILE A 122 20.86 10.62 -0.58
CA ILE A 122 20.18 9.33 -0.54
C ILE A 122 21.20 8.23 -0.27
N THR A 123 22.30 8.18 -1.02
CA THR A 123 23.37 7.19 -0.85
C THR A 123 23.93 7.18 0.57
N ARG A 124 24.27 8.35 1.13
CA ARG A 124 24.74 8.44 2.52
C ARG A 124 23.73 7.93 3.53
N SER A 125 22.44 8.24 3.33
CA SER A 125 21.36 7.72 4.19
C SER A 125 21.22 6.21 4.09
N MET A 126 21.30 5.65 2.87
CA MET A 126 21.23 4.21 2.62
C MET A 126 22.42 3.46 3.25
N GLU A 127 23.64 3.96 3.04
CA GLU A 127 24.87 3.42 3.62
C GLU A 127 24.83 3.47 5.15
N LYS A 128 24.37 4.59 5.73
CA LYS A 128 24.19 4.73 7.18
C LYS A 128 23.26 3.63 7.71
N MET A 129 22.13 3.37 7.05
CA MET A 129 21.19 2.32 7.48
C MET A 129 21.74 0.91 7.27
N SER A 130 22.39 0.66 6.13
CA SER A 130 23.03 -0.61 5.81
C SER A 130 24.11 -0.98 6.82
N SER A 131 24.88 0.00 7.31
CA SER A 131 25.88 -0.19 8.37
C SER A 131 25.29 -0.67 9.71
N LEU A 132 23.97 -0.55 9.90
CA LEU A 132 23.22 -1.04 11.08
C LEU A 132 22.63 -2.43 10.87
N GLY A 133 22.87 -3.05 9.71
CA GLY A 133 22.22 -4.29 9.31
C GLY A 133 20.78 -4.11 8.80
N LEU A 134 20.32 -2.88 8.60
CA LEU A 134 18.99 -2.59 8.03
C LEU A 134 19.06 -2.60 6.50
N ARG A 135 17.97 -3.00 5.84
CA ARG A 135 17.89 -3.00 4.38
C ARG A 135 16.93 -1.91 3.94
N PRO A 136 17.44 -0.72 3.58
CA PRO A 136 16.55 0.37 3.21
C PRO A 136 15.88 0.09 1.86
N MET A 137 14.61 0.48 1.76
CA MET A 137 13.84 0.46 0.51
C MET A 137 13.58 1.90 0.07
N LEU A 138 13.86 2.17 -1.21
CA LEU A 138 13.58 3.47 -1.80
C LEU A 138 12.11 3.58 -2.22
N ALA A 139 11.48 4.68 -1.84
CA ALA A 139 10.14 5.03 -2.26
C ALA A 139 10.19 6.31 -3.08
N VAL A 140 9.56 6.32 -4.25
CA VAL A 140 9.34 7.58 -4.98
C VAL A 140 8.00 8.16 -4.53
N PRO A 141 7.95 9.20 -3.67
CA PRO A 141 6.75 9.94 -3.31
C PRO A 141 6.22 10.68 -4.52
N ILE A 142 5.50 9.95 -5.36
CA ILE A 142 4.73 10.50 -6.46
C ILE A 142 3.29 10.57 -5.95
N GLU A 143 2.85 11.79 -5.63
CA GLU A 143 1.44 12.12 -5.46
C GLU A 143 1.00 12.95 -6.67
N GLU A 144 -0.24 12.73 -7.13
CA GLU A 144 -0.78 13.31 -8.38
C GLU A 144 -0.71 14.84 -8.44
N ASP A 145 -0.67 15.49 -7.28
CA ASP A 145 -0.81 16.94 -7.13
C ASP A 145 0.52 17.72 -7.06
N LEU A 146 1.67 17.04 -7.19
CA LEU A 146 2.98 17.68 -6.95
C LEU A 146 3.78 18.01 -8.22
N GLY A 147 3.28 17.68 -9.42
CA GLY A 147 3.95 17.91 -10.70
C GLY A 147 3.41 19.08 -11.52
N GLU A 148 4.29 19.82 -12.21
CA GLU A 148 3.90 20.87 -13.18
C GLU A 148 3.34 20.29 -14.49
N SER A 149 3.60 19.01 -14.77
CA SER A 149 3.15 18.29 -15.96
C SER A 149 1.68 17.84 -15.84
N THR A 150 0.95 17.92 -16.96
CA THR A 150 -0.46 17.49 -17.09
C THR A 150 -0.60 16.41 -18.16
N GLY A 151 -1.66 15.60 -18.06
CA GLY A 151 -1.95 14.51 -19.01
C GLY A 151 -0.89 13.39 -19.01
N GLU A 152 -0.73 12.69 -20.15
CA GLU A 152 0.20 11.56 -20.29
C GLU A 152 1.63 11.87 -19.87
N ARG A 153 2.10 13.09 -20.17
CA ARG A 153 3.46 13.51 -19.85
C ARG A 153 3.80 13.40 -18.37
N ARG A 154 2.80 13.57 -17.49
CA ARG A 154 2.98 13.37 -16.05
C ARG A 154 3.37 11.93 -15.75
N TYR A 155 2.69 10.96 -16.35
CA TYR A 155 3.00 9.54 -16.15
C TYR A 155 4.34 9.15 -16.76
N ASP A 156 4.76 9.80 -17.85
CA ASP A 156 6.10 9.61 -18.44
C ASP A 156 7.21 10.18 -17.54
N ASP A 157 7.02 11.37 -16.97
CA ASP A 157 7.96 11.97 -16.01
C ASP A 157 8.01 11.13 -14.70
N ASN A 158 6.88 10.56 -14.27
CA ASN A 158 6.79 9.62 -13.15
C ASN A 158 7.56 8.32 -13.46
N LEU A 159 7.38 7.75 -14.66
CA LEU A 159 8.12 6.58 -15.10
C LEU A 159 9.62 6.86 -15.06
N ALA A 160 10.08 7.99 -15.59
CA ALA A 160 11.50 8.36 -15.56
C ALA A 160 12.06 8.36 -14.12
N SER A 161 11.30 8.92 -13.18
CA SER A 161 11.68 8.93 -11.76
C SER A 161 11.73 7.53 -11.15
N MET A 162 10.81 6.65 -11.53
CA MET A 162 10.81 5.25 -11.09
C MET A 162 11.99 4.46 -11.67
N LEU A 163 12.34 4.68 -12.94
CA LEU A 163 13.51 4.03 -13.56
C LEU A 163 14.82 4.53 -12.94
N GLU A 164 14.91 5.81 -12.59
CA GLU A 164 16.03 6.35 -11.80
C GLU A 164 16.11 5.67 -10.42
N CYS A 165 14.98 5.49 -9.74
CA CYS A 165 14.91 4.76 -8.49
C CYS A 165 15.38 3.29 -8.62
N VAL A 166 14.99 2.58 -9.69
CA VAL A 166 15.50 1.23 -9.99
C VAL A 166 17.02 1.26 -10.17
N SER A 167 17.53 2.19 -10.97
CA SER A 167 18.97 2.35 -11.24
C SER A 167 19.76 2.59 -9.95
N MET A 168 19.29 3.51 -9.11
CA MET A 168 19.91 3.81 -7.81
C MET A 168 19.84 2.63 -6.85
N SER A 169 18.69 1.95 -6.79
CA SER A 169 18.49 0.79 -5.90
C SER A 169 19.43 -0.36 -6.27
N HIS A 170 19.69 -0.56 -7.57
CA HIS A 170 20.56 -1.62 -8.07
C HIS A 170 22.06 -1.28 -7.94
N SER A 171 22.46 -0.06 -8.31
CA SER A 171 23.87 0.27 -8.57
C SER A 171 24.73 0.38 -7.32
N ASN A 172 24.12 0.58 -6.15
CA ASN A 172 24.86 1.15 -5.02
C ASN A 172 25.24 0.18 -3.89
N ALA A 173 25.23 -1.14 -4.14
CA ALA A 173 25.77 -2.20 -3.26
C ALA A 173 25.29 -2.23 -1.77
N TRP A 174 24.43 -1.31 -1.33
CA TRP A 174 24.00 -1.17 0.07
C TRP A 174 22.99 -2.24 0.50
N SER A 175 22.43 -3.01 -0.43
CA SER A 175 21.55 -4.13 -0.13
C SER A 175 21.83 -5.30 -1.05
N LYS A 176 21.88 -6.51 -0.47
CA LYS A 176 21.97 -7.78 -1.20
C LYS A 176 20.68 -8.09 -1.98
N ASP A 177 19.55 -7.58 -1.49
CA ASP A 177 18.22 -7.72 -2.07
C ASP A 177 17.62 -6.31 -2.15
N PRO A 178 17.94 -5.48 -3.15
CA PRO A 178 17.41 -4.13 -3.23
C PRO A 178 15.92 -4.15 -3.58
N MET A 179 15.20 -3.18 -3.05
CA MET A 179 13.73 -3.12 -3.11
C MET A 179 13.30 -1.69 -3.39
N MET A 180 12.16 -1.53 -4.05
CA MET A 180 11.50 -0.25 -4.25
C MET A 180 9.99 -0.34 -4.10
N GLN A 181 9.34 0.79 -3.80
CA GLN A 181 7.88 0.90 -3.86
C GLN A 181 7.40 1.43 -5.20
N LEU A 182 6.26 0.90 -5.62
CA LEU A 182 5.51 1.30 -6.79
C LEU A 182 4.06 1.54 -6.41
N LYS A 183 3.49 2.68 -6.80
CA LYS A 183 2.04 2.88 -6.84
C LYS A 183 1.59 2.80 -8.28
N ILE A 184 0.61 1.96 -8.58
CA ILE A 184 0.07 1.87 -9.94
C ILE A 184 -0.56 3.19 -10.36
N THR A 185 -1.21 3.91 -9.44
CA THR A 185 -1.81 5.22 -9.74
C THR A 185 -0.81 6.31 -10.11
N ALA A 186 0.48 6.13 -9.78
CA ALA A 186 1.54 7.03 -10.28
C ALA A 186 1.86 6.80 -11.77
N LEU A 187 1.38 5.70 -12.36
CA LEU A 187 1.50 5.33 -13.77
C LEU A 187 0.13 4.99 -14.40
N LEU A 188 -0.99 5.35 -13.79
CA LEU A 188 -2.31 5.10 -14.38
C LEU A 188 -3.32 5.98 -13.67
N SER A 189 -4.29 6.56 -14.39
CA SER A 189 -5.34 7.36 -13.76
C SER A 189 -6.08 6.55 -12.68
N PRO A 190 -6.22 7.08 -11.45
CA PRO A 190 -7.05 6.50 -10.41
C PRO A 190 -8.49 6.36 -10.86
N GLU A 191 -9.04 7.34 -11.58
CA GLU A 191 -10.40 7.29 -12.12
C GLU A 191 -10.58 6.08 -13.04
N LEU A 192 -9.59 5.80 -13.89
CA LEU A 192 -9.62 4.60 -14.72
C LEU A 192 -9.47 3.32 -13.89
N CYS A 193 -8.65 3.32 -12.83
CA CYS A 193 -8.57 2.19 -11.90
C CYS A 193 -9.91 1.92 -11.18
N VAL A 194 -10.65 2.97 -10.81
CA VAL A 194 -12.01 2.83 -10.25
C VAL A 194 -12.94 2.22 -11.29
N LYS A 195 -12.91 2.72 -12.53
CA LYS A 195 -13.75 2.18 -13.61
C LYS A 195 -13.43 0.71 -13.92
N LEU A 196 -12.15 0.36 -14.00
CA LEU A 196 -11.69 -1.02 -14.18
C LEU A 196 -12.16 -1.92 -13.03
N THR A 197 -12.14 -1.42 -11.80
CA THR A 197 -12.68 -2.13 -10.63
C THR A 197 -14.17 -2.40 -10.77
N THR A 198 -14.96 -1.44 -11.26
CA THR A 198 -16.37 -1.65 -11.56
C THR A 198 -16.57 -2.70 -12.64
N LEU A 199 -15.82 -2.64 -13.74
CA LEU A 199 -15.91 -3.62 -14.83
C LEU A 199 -15.54 -5.04 -14.38
N LEU A 200 -14.56 -5.17 -13.47
CA LEU A 200 -14.15 -6.47 -12.89
C LEU A 200 -15.24 -7.19 -12.10
N SER A 201 -16.29 -6.47 -11.68
CA SER A 201 -17.46 -7.05 -11.03
C SER A 201 -18.42 -7.72 -12.02
N GLU A 202 -18.37 -7.32 -13.30
CA GLU A 202 -19.26 -7.79 -14.37
C GLU A 202 -18.59 -8.84 -15.26
N GLN A 203 -17.27 -8.72 -15.45
CA GLN A 203 -16.47 -9.60 -16.31
C GLN A 203 -15.13 -9.92 -15.68
N GLN A 204 -14.58 -11.09 -16.00
CA GLN A 204 -13.23 -11.47 -15.62
C GLN A 204 -12.26 -11.10 -16.73
N TYR A 205 -11.19 -10.38 -16.37
CA TYR A 205 -10.08 -10.14 -17.29
C TYR A 205 -9.05 -11.27 -17.16
N ASP A 206 -8.66 -11.80 -18.31
CA ASP A 206 -7.57 -12.77 -18.42
C ASP A 206 -6.22 -12.07 -18.22
N LEU A 207 -5.35 -12.66 -17.38
CA LEU A 207 -4.00 -12.13 -17.17
C LEU A 207 -3.19 -12.14 -18.48
N ASP A 208 -3.38 -13.12 -19.36
CA ASP A 208 -2.66 -13.19 -20.64
C ASP A 208 -2.99 -12.00 -21.55
N LEU A 209 -4.22 -11.49 -21.47
CA LEU A 209 -4.62 -10.28 -22.19
C LEU A 209 -3.84 -9.06 -21.70
N LEU A 210 -3.67 -8.92 -20.39
CA LEU A 210 -2.89 -7.82 -19.81
C LEU A 210 -1.39 -7.96 -20.12
N VAL A 211 -0.85 -9.18 -20.09
CA VAL A 211 0.56 -9.44 -20.43
C VAL A 211 0.86 -9.07 -21.88
N ARG A 212 0.00 -9.45 -22.83
CA ARG A 212 0.13 -9.07 -24.24
C ARG A 212 0.02 -7.56 -24.44
N ALA A 213 -0.86 -6.89 -23.71
CA ALA A 213 -0.97 -5.43 -23.73
C ALA A 213 0.29 -4.74 -23.17
N MET A 214 0.89 -5.29 -22.11
CA MET A 214 2.18 -4.85 -21.58
C MET A 214 3.30 -4.94 -22.64
N ASP A 215 3.28 -6.00 -23.46
CA ASP A 215 4.20 -6.21 -24.59
C ASP A 215 3.92 -5.30 -25.80
N GLY A 216 2.90 -4.45 -25.72
CA GLY A 216 2.59 -3.47 -26.76
C GLY A 216 1.58 -3.95 -27.79
N GLU A 217 0.93 -5.09 -27.59
CA GLU A 217 -0.17 -5.49 -28.48
C GLU A 217 -1.36 -4.53 -28.38
N PRO A 218 -1.94 -4.11 -29.52
CA PRO A 218 -3.08 -3.20 -29.55
C PRO A 218 -4.36 -3.94 -29.15
N ILE A 219 -4.62 -4.00 -27.84
CA ILE A 219 -5.77 -4.69 -27.26
C ILE A 219 -6.86 -3.68 -26.89
N SER A 220 -8.10 -4.01 -27.22
CA SER A 220 -9.28 -3.28 -26.75
C SER A 220 -9.92 -4.03 -25.60
N PHE A 221 -10.03 -3.38 -24.44
CA PHE A 221 -10.70 -3.91 -23.27
C PHE A 221 -12.18 -3.55 -23.29
N PRO A 222 -13.09 -4.55 -23.25
CA PRO A 222 -14.54 -4.30 -23.26
C PRO A 222 -14.97 -3.40 -22.09
N GLY A 223 -15.85 -2.44 -22.36
CA GLY A 223 -16.35 -1.48 -21.36
C GLY A 223 -15.53 -0.21 -21.20
N LEU A 224 -14.35 -0.14 -21.84
CA LEU A 224 -13.57 1.10 -21.96
C LEU A 224 -13.84 1.81 -23.29
N GLN A 225 -13.86 3.14 -23.24
CA GLN A 225 -13.86 4.01 -24.41
C GLN A 225 -12.48 3.98 -25.10
N GLU A 226 -12.40 4.47 -26.33
CA GLU A 226 -11.16 4.46 -27.11
C GLU A 226 -10.01 5.22 -26.42
N SER A 227 -10.30 6.40 -25.84
CA SER A 227 -9.33 7.19 -25.08
C SER A 227 -8.87 6.50 -23.80
N GLU A 228 -9.79 5.81 -23.11
CA GLU A 228 -9.50 5.04 -21.90
C GLU A 228 -8.67 3.79 -22.21
N ASN A 229 -8.98 3.10 -23.31
CA ASN A 229 -8.17 1.99 -23.81
C ASN A 229 -6.76 2.46 -24.13
N THR A 230 -6.62 3.57 -24.85
CA THR A 230 -5.32 4.17 -25.18
C THR A 230 -4.53 4.51 -23.92
N HIS A 231 -5.19 5.14 -22.93
CA HIS A 231 -4.56 5.47 -21.64
C HIS A 231 -4.17 4.21 -20.86
N PHE A 232 -5.03 3.18 -20.85
CA PHE A 232 -4.76 1.93 -20.14
C PHE A 232 -3.56 1.19 -20.74
N LEU A 233 -3.52 1.06 -22.07
CA LEU A 233 -2.40 0.46 -22.79
C LEU A 233 -1.10 1.22 -22.48
N GLY A 234 -1.12 2.55 -22.51
CA GLY A 234 0.02 3.38 -22.11
C GLY A 234 0.45 3.11 -20.65
N GLY A 235 -0.52 2.98 -19.74
CA GLY A 235 -0.30 2.55 -18.36
C GLY A 235 0.41 1.22 -18.22
N LEU A 236 -0.11 0.19 -18.89
CA LEU A 236 0.44 -1.15 -18.90
C LEU A 236 1.84 -1.18 -19.50
N GLN A 237 2.11 -0.44 -20.57
CA GLN A 237 3.45 -0.33 -21.16
C GLN A 237 4.46 0.36 -20.22
N ARG A 238 4.03 1.42 -19.52
CA ARG A 238 4.89 2.09 -18.52
C ARG A 238 5.21 1.14 -17.34
N LEU A 239 4.22 0.39 -16.86
CA LEU A 239 4.42 -0.65 -15.82
C LEU A 239 5.30 -1.80 -16.31
N ASN A 240 5.12 -2.24 -17.57
CA ASN A 240 5.98 -3.21 -18.22
C ASN A 240 7.43 -2.74 -18.20
N LYS A 241 7.68 -1.46 -18.54
CA LYS A 241 9.03 -0.90 -18.54
C LYS A 241 9.68 -0.92 -17.16
N VAL A 242 8.92 -0.66 -16.09
CA VAL A 242 9.40 -0.81 -14.71
C VAL A 242 9.77 -2.26 -14.44
N GLY A 243 8.90 -3.21 -14.78
CA GLY A 243 9.15 -4.65 -14.60
C GLY A 243 10.38 -5.14 -15.36
N GLU A 244 10.53 -4.82 -16.64
CA GLU A 244 11.69 -5.17 -17.48
C GLU A 244 13.00 -4.61 -16.90
N THR A 245 12.96 -3.39 -16.38
CA THR A 245 14.17 -2.72 -15.87
C THR A 245 14.58 -3.28 -14.50
N SER A 246 13.60 -3.68 -13.68
CA SER A 246 13.78 -4.11 -12.29
C SER A 246 13.94 -5.62 -12.10
N ALA A 247 13.34 -6.45 -12.95
CA ALA A 247 13.42 -7.91 -12.84
C ALA A 247 14.88 -8.38 -12.79
N ASN A 248 15.17 -9.36 -11.93
CA ASN A 248 16.51 -9.87 -11.62
C ASN A 248 17.48 -8.85 -10.99
N LYS A 249 17.02 -7.64 -10.64
CA LYS A 249 17.87 -6.57 -10.08
C LYS A 249 17.30 -5.99 -8.80
N VAL A 250 16.03 -5.60 -8.79
CA VAL A 250 15.34 -4.87 -7.72
C VAL A 250 13.93 -5.45 -7.56
N ARG A 251 13.53 -5.73 -6.31
CA ARG A 251 12.16 -6.18 -6.02
C ARG A 251 11.21 -4.98 -6.00
N VAL A 252 10.10 -5.07 -6.71
CA VAL A 252 9.09 -4.00 -6.81
C VAL A 252 7.89 -4.35 -5.95
N LEU A 253 7.65 -3.54 -4.92
CA LEU A 253 6.52 -3.69 -4.01
C LEU A 253 5.41 -2.76 -4.46
N VAL A 254 4.36 -3.34 -5.04
CA VAL A 254 3.17 -2.58 -5.42
C VAL A 254 2.36 -2.29 -4.17
N ASP A 255 2.25 -1.00 -3.82
CA ASP A 255 1.47 -0.56 -2.68
C ASP A 255 -0.02 -0.69 -2.97
N ALA A 256 -0.76 -1.16 -1.96
CA ALA A 256 -2.22 -1.09 -1.97
C ALA A 256 -2.67 0.31 -1.56
N GLU A 257 -3.74 0.78 -2.20
CA GLU A 257 -4.27 2.12 -2.05
C GLU A 257 -5.67 2.03 -1.41
N TYR A 258 -6.70 2.57 -2.06
CA TYR A 258 -8.08 2.58 -1.55
C TYR A 258 -8.91 1.39 -2.04
N THR A 259 -9.90 0.98 -1.25
CA THR A 259 -10.73 -0.21 -1.54
C THR A 259 -11.38 -0.18 -2.92
N TYR A 260 -11.86 0.99 -3.35
CA TYR A 260 -12.58 1.17 -4.62
C TYR A 260 -11.70 1.13 -5.88
N MET A 261 -10.37 1.03 -5.74
CA MET A 261 -9.43 0.87 -6.86
C MET A 261 -8.57 -0.39 -6.74
N ASN A 262 -8.37 -0.92 -5.53
CA ASN A 262 -7.51 -2.06 -5.24
C ASN A 262 -7.78 -3.31 -6.10
N PRO A 263 -9.02 -3.66 -6.50
CA PRO A 263 -9.23 -4.79 -7.41
C PRO A 263 -8.54 -4.61 -8.77
N ALA A 264 -8.60 -3.42 -9.37
CA ALA A 264 -7.86 -3.12 -10.60
C ALA A 264 -6.35 -3.14 -10.38
N LEU A 265 -5.86 -2.55 -9.27
CA LEU A 265 -4.44 -2.55 -8.94
C LEU A 265 -3.91 -3.99 -8.76
N SER A 266 -4.71 -4.84 -8.09
CA SER A 266 -4.38 -6.25 -7.86
C SER A 266 -4.37 -7.06 -9.16
N LEU A 267 -5.35 -6.87 -10.04
CA LEU A 267 -5.37 -7.51 -11.37
C LEU A 267 -4.08 -7.19 -12.16
N ILE A 268 -3.75 -5.90 -12.25
CA ILE A 268 -2.55 -5.43 -12.97
C ILE A 268 -1.30 -6.01 -12.33
N THR A 269 -1.23 -6.02 -10.99
CA THR A 269 -0.09 -6.59 -10.25
C THR A 269 0.04 -8.09 -10.49
N MET A 270 -1.06 -8.85 -10.53
CA MET A 270 -1.04 -10.29 -10.84
C MET A 270 -0.57 -10.53 -12.27
N ALA A 271 -0.97 -9.70 -13.24
CA ALA A 271 -0.46 -9.79 -14.61
C ALA A 271 1.06 -9.50 -14.67
N MET A 272 1.54 -8.51 -13.90
CA MET A 272 2.98 -8.26 -13.76
C MET A 272 3.70 -9.46 -13.11
N MET A 273 3.15 -10.08 -12.06
CA MET A 273 3.72 -11.29 -11.47
C MET A 273 3.75 -12.45 -12.46
N LYS A 274 2.66 -12.68 -13.21
CA LYS A 274 2.63 -13.69 -14.27
C LYS A 274 3.75 -13.45 -15.28
N LYS A 275 4.00 -12.20 -15.67
CA LYS A 275 5.07 -11.88 -16.64
C LYS A 275 6.48 -12.03 -16.05
N PHE A 276 6.72 -11.52 -14.85
CA PHE A 276 8.08 -11.32 -14.33
C PHE A 276 8.49 -12.30 -13.23
N ASN A 277 7.57 -12.94 -12.51
CA ASN A 277 7.87 -13.82 -11.39
C ASN A 277 7.97 -15.29 -11.80
N GLN A 278 8.82 -15.61 -12.77
CA GLN A 278 8.94 -17.00 -13.29
C GLN A 278 9.84 -17.87 -12.39
N ASP A 279 10.98 -17.32 -12.00
CA ASP A 279 12.08 -17.97 -11.29
C ASP A 279 12.31 -17.35 -9.89
N GLY A 280 11.50 -16.36 -9.51
CA GLY A 280 11.48 -15.77 -8.17
C GLY A 280 10.46 -14.64 -8.04
N ALA A 281 10.16 -14.22 -6.80
CA ALA A 281 9.27 -13.10 -6.54
C ALA A 281 9.99 -11.75 -6.74
N TRP A 282 9.81 -11.14 -7.91
CA TRP A 282 10.34 -9.82 -8.27
C TRP A 282 9.30 -8.71 -8.08
N ILE A 283 8.05 -8.99 -8.47
CA ILE A 283 6.89 -8.14 -8.25
C ILE A 283 6.10 -8.65 -7.06
N TRP A 284 5.66 -7.75 -6.19
CA TRP A 284 5.01 -8.06 -4.93
C TRP A 284 3.69 -7.30 -4.79
N ASN A 285 2.65 -7.98 -4.32
CA ASN A 285 1.34 -7.37 -4.04
C ASN A 285 1.19 -7.10 -2.55
N THR A 286 0.46 -6.04 -2.19
CA THR A 286 0.24 -5.65 -0.80
C THR A 286 -1.17 -6.04 -0.34
N TYR A 287 -1.25 -6.80 0.76
CA TYR A 287 -2.52 -7.19 1.37
C TYR A 287 -2.75 -6.41 2.65
N GLN A 288 -3.86 -5.68 2.70
CA GLN A 288 -4.23 -4.84 3.83
C GLN A 288 -5.20 -5.57 4.78
N CYS A 289 -4.66 -6.19 5.84
CA CYS A 289 -5.42 -7.08 6.73
C CYS A 289 -6.46 -6.41 7.63
N TYR A 290 -6.56 -5.08 7.62
CA TYR A 290 -7.70 -4.36 8.21
C TYR A 290 -8.99 -4.54 7.40
N LEU A 291 -8.91 -4.97 6.14
CA LEU A 291 -10.07 -5.27 5.30
C LEU A 291 -10.58 -6.68 5.57
N LYS A 292 -11.90 -6.81 5.69
CA LYS A 292 -12.60 -8.07 5.94
C LYS A 292 -12.35 -9.14 4.88
N GLU A 293 -12.14 -8.71 3.63
CA GLU A 293 -11.92 -9.60 2.49
C GLU A 293 -10.45 -10.03 2.30
N SER A 294 -9.50 -9.39 2.98
CA SER A 294 -8.06 -9.51 2.70
C SER A 294 -7.57 -10.97 2.71
N ARG A 295 -7.97 -11.76 3.71
CA ARG A 295 -7.56 -13.17 3.82
C ARG A 295 -8.17 -14.05 2.72
N SER A 296 -9.40 -13.77 2.30
CA SER A 296 -10.04 -14.51 1.21
C SER A 296 -9.36 -14.22 -0.12
N LEU A 297 -9.06 -12.94 -0.40
CA LEU A 297 -8.31 -12.53 -1.58
C LEU A 297 -6.92 -13.15 -1.63
N LEU A 298 -6.21 -13.18 -0.50
CA LEU A 298 -4.91 -13.86 -0.42
C LEU A 298 -4.99 -15.34 -0.84
N LEU A 299 -6.00 -16.06 -0.36
CA LEU A 299 -6.20 -17.47 -0.71
C LEU A 299 -6.57 -17.66 -2.19
N GLU A 300 -7.32 -16.73 -2.78
CA GLU A 300 -7.62 -16.71 -4.21
C GLU A 300 -6.35 -16.49 -5.03
N ASP A 301 -5.50 -15.53 -4.65
CA ASP A 301 -4.25 -15.24 -5.35
C ASP A 301 -3.22 -16.35 -5.20
N VAL A 302 -3.21 -17.07 -4.07
CA VAL A 302 -2.42 -18.31 -3.94
C VAL A 302 -2.87 -19.34 -4.97
N ARG A 303 -4.18 -19.56 -5.14
CA ARG A 303 -4.69 -20.50 -6.16
C ARG A 303 -4.36 -20.03 -7.57
N LEU A 304 -4.49 -18.73 -7.83
CA LEU A 304 -4.15 -18.14 -9.12
C LEU A 304 -2.66 -18.32 -9.46
N SER A 305 -1.76 -18.10 -8.50
CA SER A 305 -0.32 -18.35 -8.68
C SER A 305 0.00 -19.82 -9.00
N ILE A 306 -0.87 -20.73 -8.57
CA ILE A 306 -0.78 -22.16 -8.88
C ILE A 306 -1.21 -22.44 -10.31
N SER A 307 -2.40 -21.99 -10.71
CA SER A 307 -2.95 -22.24 -12.04
C SER A 307 -2.16 -21.54 -13.15
N GLU A 308 -1.71 -20.32 -12.89
CA GLU A 308 -0.99 -19.48 -13.85
C GLU A 308 0.54 -19.66 -13.78
N SER A 309 1.02 -20.52 -12.89
CA SER A 309 2.43 -20.93 -12.77
C SER A 309 3.43 -19.78 -12.60
N PHE A 310 3.21 -18.91 -11.60
CA PHE A 310 4.19 -17.87 -11.22
C PHE A 310 4.52 -17.91 -9.71
N CYS A 311 5.65 -17.33 -9.32
CA CYS A 311 6.03 -17.14 -7.91
C CYS A 311 5.26 -15.99 -7.28
N LEU A 312 4.69 -16.20 -6.09
CA LEU A 312 3.87 -15.21 -5.40
C LEU A 312 4.70 -14.44 -4.37
N GLY A 313 4.78 -13.12 -4.57
CA GLY A 313 5.35 -12.17 -3.62
C GLY A 313 4.26 -11.43 -2.85
N VAL A 314 4.24 -11.58 -1.51
CA VAL A 314 3.24 -10.95 -0.64
C VAL A 314 3.86 -9.96 0.36
N LYS A 315 3.43 -8.69 0.32
CA LYS A 315 3.67 -7.71 1.40
C LYS A 315 2.44 -7.65 2.29
N LEU A 316 2.58 -8.10 3.53
CA LEU A 316 1.47 -8.15 4.49
C LEU A 316 1.49 -6.92 5.39
N VAL A 317 0.45 -6.09 5.33
CA VAL A 317 0.29 -4.88 6.17
C VAL A 317 -1.04 -4.94 6.93
N ARG A 318 -1.19 -4.17 8.01
CA ARG A 318 -2.53 -3.93 8.59
C ARG A 318 -3.34 -3.02 7.66
N GLY A 319 -2.84 -1.83 7.36
CA GLY A 319 -3.51 -0.85 6.49
C GLY A 319 -3.25 0.58 6.97
N ALA A 320 -3.51 1.56 6.10
CA ALA A 320 -3.23 2.97 6.37
C ALA A 320 -4.44 3.91 6.21
N TYR A 321 -5.59 3.40 5.74
CA TYR A 321 -6.72 4.22 5.31
C TYR A 321 -8.03 3.99 6.10
N MET A 322 -7.94 3.33 7.26
CA MET A 322 -9.07 2.97 8.16
C MET A 322 -10.16 4.05 8.27
N ASP A 323 -9.80 5.25 8.70
CA ASP A 323 -10.77 6.31 8.97
C ASP A 323 -11.44 6.81 7.69
N LYS A 324 -10.69 6.88 6.60
CA LYS A 324 -11.20 7.34 5.30
C LYS A 324 -12.17 6.31 4.71
N GLU A 325 -11.85 5.02 4.80
CA GLU A 325 -12.72 3.94 4.36
C GLU A 325 -14.03 3.89 5.16
N ARG A 326 -13.98 4.01 6.49
CA ARG A 326 -15.20 4.08 7.33
C ARG A 326 -16.06 5.30 7.00
N LYS A 327 -15.43 6.46 6.83
CA LYS A 327 -16.14 7.70 6.46
C LYS A 327 -16.81 7.57 5.09
N LEU A 328 -16.13 6.96 4.12
CA LEU A 328 -16.68 6.71 2.79
C LEU A 328 -17.88 5.75 2.87
N ALA A 329 -17.73 4.61 3.54
CA ALA A 329 -18.80 3.63 3.71
C ALA A 329 -20.05 4.25 4.36
N LYS A 330 -19.86 5.08 5.40
CA LYS A 330 -20.96 5.82 6.04
C LYS A 330 -21.64 6.81 5.09
N ASN A 331 -20.87 7.56 4.32
CA ASN A 331 -21.42 8.57 3.39
C ASN A 331 -22.20 7.93 2.24
N GLU A 332 -21.73 6.79 1.73
CA GLU A 332 -22.35 6.07 0.62
C GLU A 332 -23.43 5.08 1.08
N GLY A 333 -23.59 4.87 2.40
CA GLY A 333 -24.55 3.93 2.97
C GLY A 333 -24.19 2.45 2.73
N TRP A 334 -22.90 2.14 2.59
CA TRP A 334 -22.39 0.79 2.33
C TRP A 334 -21.96 0.08 3.61
N SER A 335 -21.83 -1.24 3.53
CA SER A 335 -21.22 -2.01 4.62
C SER A 335 -19.76 -1.62 4.81
N GLU A 336 -19.34 -1.39 6.06
CA GLU A 336 -17.96 -1.05 6.34
C GLU A 336 -17.00 -2.19 5.93
N PRO A 337 -16.03 -1.92 5.03
CA PRO A 337 -15.11 -2.94 4.54
C PRO A 337 -14.02 -3.29 5.56
N VAL A 338 -13.85 -2.45 6.58
CA VAL A 338 -12.84 -2.57 7.63
C VAL A 338 -13.38 -3.43 8.78
N HIS A 339 -12.50 -4.24 9.38
CA HIS A 339 -12.79 -5.00 10.60
C HIS A 339 -13.28 -4.12 11.75
N GLU A 340 -14.11 -4.69 12.62
CA GLU A 340 -14.80 -4.00 13.70
C GLU A 340 -13.84 -3.52 14.79
N SER A 341 -12.75 -4.24 15.01
CA SER A 341 -11.79 -3.94 16.06
C SER A 341 -10.34 -4.24 15.67
N TRP A 342 -9.43 -3.78 16.52
CA TRP A 342 -8.00 -4.04 16.41
C TRP A 342 -7.69 -5.53 16.50
N GLU A 343 -8.38 -6.25 17.39
CA GLU A 343 -8.26 -7.70 17.57
C GLU A 343 -8.63 -8.44 16.29
N HIS A 344 -9.77 -8.12 15.66
CA HIS A 344 -10.18 -8.73 14.40
C HIS A 344 -9.19 -8.46 13.26
N THR A 345 -8.59 -7.26 13.23
CA THR A 345 -7.51 -6.92 12.28
C THR A 345 -6.27 -7.77 12.52
N ASN A 346 -5.91 -8.01 13.79
CA ASN A 346 -4.78 -8.88 14.14
C ASN A 346 -5.04 -10.33 13.81
N ASP A 347 -6.25 -10.83 14.04
CA ASP A 347 -6.63 -12.19 13.69
C ASP A 347 -6.54 -12.41 12.17
N SER A 348 -6.97 -11.41 11.39
CA SER A 348 -6.82 -11.40 9.94
C SER A 348 -5.34 -11.39 9.52
N TYR A 349 -4.53 -10.52 10.12
CA TYR A 349 -3.09 -10.41 9.85
C TYR A 349 -2.33 -11.69 10.22
N ASN A 350 -2.44 -12.13 11.48
CA ASN A 350 -1.73 -13.28 12.00
C ASN A 350 -2.19 -14.58 11.32
N GLY A 351 -3.48 -14.73 11.01
CA GLY A 351 -3.98 -15.86 10.24
C GLY A 351 -3.42 -15.89 8.81
N SER A 352 -3.32 -14.74 8.15
CA SER A 352 -2.71 -14.62 6.82
C SER A 352 -1.20 -14.90 6.85
N LEU A 353 -0.50 -14.41 7.87
CA LEU A 353 0.90 -14.69 8.13
C LEU A 353 1.13 -16.20 8.31
N ASP A 354 0.33 -16.85 9.15
CA ASP A 354 0.47 -18.29 9.42
C ASP A 354 0.26 -19.15 8.17
N ILE A 355 -0.67 -18.77 7.30
CA ILE A 355 -0.89 -19.41 5.98
C ILE A 355 0.36 -19.25 5.11
N LEU A 356 0.91 -18.04 4.99
CA LEU A 356 2.05 -17.77 4.13
C LEU A 356 3.33 -18.44 4.63
N LEU A 357 3.57 -18.46 5.94
CA LEU A 357 4.71 -19.16 6.53
C LEU A 357 4.64 -20.67 6.26
N GLU A 358 3.45 -21.25 6.26
CA GLU A 358 3.25 -22.67 5.91
C GLU A 358 3.44 -22.94 4.41
N LEU A 359 3.07 -22.01 3.54
CA LEU A 359 3.35 -22.13 2.10
C LEU A 359 4.86 -22.05 1.82
N ILE A 360 5.55 -21.10 2.47
CA ILE A 360 6.99 -20.90 2.35
C ILE A 360 7.78 -22.10 2.90
N SER A 361 7.33 -22.71 4.00
CA SER A 361 8.00 -23.89 4.56
C SER A 361 8.01 -25.07 3.58
N ARG A 362 6.96 -25.18 2.75
CA ARG A 362 6.81 -26.23 1.74
C ARG A 362 7.53 -25.90 0.44
N ASP A 363 7.45 -24.65 -0.02
CA ASP A 363 8.06 -24.19 -1.27
C ASP A 363 8.61 -22.75 -1.13
N PRO A 364 9.84 -22.60 -0.59
CA PRO A 364 10.45 -21.30 -0.33
C PRO A 364 10.95 -20.60 -1.61
N GLN A 365 10.93 -21.29 -2.76
CA GLN A 365 11.28 -20.69 -4.05
C GLN A 365 10.06 -20.00 -4.65
N ARG A 366 8.89 -20.63 -4.55
CA ARG A 366 7.64 -20.13 -5.14
C ARG A 366 6.94 -19.06 -4.31
N TYR A 367 7.03 -19.13 -2.98
CA TYR A 367 6.36 -18.18 -2.09
C TYR A 367 7.37 -17.33 -1.35
N ARG A 368 7.12 -16.02 -1.28
CA ARG A 368 7.93 -15.08 -0.51
C ARG A 368 7.02 -14.09 0.22
N ILE A 369 7.40 -13.71 1.43
CA ILE A 369 6.63 -12.75 2.26
C ILE A 369 7.51 -11.61 2.79
N ILE A 370 6.92 -10.41 2.83
CA ILE A 370 7.36 -9.29 3.65
C ILE A 370 6.35 -9.10 4.79
N VAL A 371 6.82 -9.26 6.03
CA VAL A 371 6.02 -9.05 7.23
C VAL A 371 6.16 -7.58 7.64
N ALA A 372 5.26 -6.73 7.14
CA ALA A 372 5.27 -5.29 7.40
C ALA A 372 4.43 -4.92 8.64
N THR A 373 5.07 -4.83 9.81
CA THR A 373 4.41 -4.57 11.09
C THR A 373 5.36 -3.97 12.15
N HIS A 374 4.82 -3.14 13.03
CA HIS A 374 5.49 -2.68 14.27
C HIS A 374 4.99 -3.42 15.52
N ASN A 375 4.06 -4.37 15.36
CA ASN A 375 3.53 -5.11 16.49
C ASN A 375 4.49 -6.24 16.86
N GLU A 376 5.02 -6.17 18.07
CA GLU A 376 6.03 -7.10 18.55
C GLU A 376 5.57 -8.56 18.54
N GLU A 377 4.30 -8.83 18.85
CA GLU A 377 3.75 -10.18 18.85
C GLU A 377 3.78 -10.79 17.44
N SER A 378 3.33 -10.04 16.43
CA SER A 378 3.40 -10.45 15.03
C SER A 378 4.85 -10.67 14.57
N VAL A 379 5.80 -9.83 15.02
CA VAL A 379 7.23 -10.01 14.72
C VAL A 379 7.76 -11.30 15.36
N ARG A 380 7.50 -11.52 16.66
CA ARG A 380 7.90 -12.75 17.36
C ARG A 380 7.33 -13.98 16.66
N ARG A 381 6.05 -13.94 16.28
CA ARG A 381 5.38 -15.02 15.53
C ARG A 381 6.08 -15.33 14.21
N ALA A 382 6.50 -14.31 13.46
CA ALA A 382 7.20 -14.49 12.19
C ALA A 382 8.59 -15.13 12.35
N VAL A 383 9.35 -14.72 13.39
CA VAL A 383 10.74 -15.15 13.60
C VAL A 383 10.83 -16.52 14.29
N GLN A 384 9.83 -16.91 15.09
CA GLN A 384 9.87 -18.16 15.87
C GLN A 384 9.62 -19.44 15.04
N ARG A 385 9.08 -19.36 13.83
CA ARG A 385 8.87 -20.55 12.98
C ARG A 385 10.17 -20.91 12.23
N PRO A 386 10.52 -22.21 12.05
CA PRO A 386 11.72 -22.63 11.31
C PRO A 386 11.81 -22.07 9.87
N ALA A 387 10.67 -21.78 9.24
CA ALA A 387 10.58 -21.10 7.94
C ALA A 387 11.07 -19.64 7.96
N GLY A 388 11.22 -19.02 9.13
CA GLY A 388 11.70 -17.66 9.33
C GLY A 388 13.14 -17.43 8.83
N LEU A 389 13.88 -18.50 8.54
CA LEU A 389 15.25 -18.44 8.02
C LEU A 389 15.33 -18.55 6.48
N LEU A 390 14.24 -18.87 5.77
CA LEU A 390 14.23 -19.08 4.33
C LEU A 390 13.01 -18.40 3.68
N GLY A 391 13.22 -17.23 3.06
CA GLY A 391 12.19 -16.56 2.24
C GLY A 391 11.22 -15.63 2.97
N VAL A 392 11.45 -15.39 4.26
CA VAL A 392 10.76 -14.39 5.05
C VAL A 392 11.67 -13.17 5.20
N GLN A 393 11.19 -12.01 4.76
CA GLN A 393 11.77 -10.73 5.14
C GLN A 393 10.85 -10.08 6.17
N VAL A 394 11.30 -10.02 7.42
CA VAL A 394 10.62 -9.19 8.43
C VAL A 394 11.05 -7.76 8.18
N GLY A 395 10.08 -6.89 7.91
CA GLY A 395 10.34 -5.50 7.60
C GLY A 395 9.55 -4.57 8.51
N ALA A 396 10.22 -3.70 9.24
CA ALA A 396 9.51 -2.62 9.92
C ALA A 396 9.35 -1.45 8.95
N VAL A 397 8.17 -1.26 8.34
CA VAL A 397 7.88 -0.11 7.45
C VAL A 397 8.02 1.19 8.25
N TRP A 398 9.23 1.72 8.31
CA TRP A 398 9.48 2.97 9.02
C TRP A 398 9.18 4.13 8.08
N LEU A 399 7.91 4.52 8.05
CA LEU A 399 7.50 5.85 7.59
C LEU A 399 7.86 6.88 8.66
N GLY A 400 9.13 6.97 9.06
CA GLY A 400 9.65 7.97 10.01
C GLY A 400 8.83 8.32 11.26
N GLY A 401 7.88 7.49 11.74
CA GLY A 401 6.88 8.02 12.68
C GLY A 401 5.79 7.09 13.21
N GLN A 402 5.89 5.77 13.07
CA GLN A 402 4.97 4.87 13.80
C GLN A 402 5.76 3.92 14.70
N HIS A 403 5.86 4.26 15.98
CA HIS A 403 6.13 3.30 17.06
C HIS A 403 4.77 2.94 17.71
N PRO A 404 4.59 1.73 18.28
CA PRO A 404 3.35 1.38 18.97
C PRO A 404 3.02 2.38 20.06
N ALA A 405 1.73 2.69 20.22
CA ALA A 405 1.22 3.32 21.41
C ALA A 405 1.78 2.58 22.64
N LEU A 406 2.30 3.34 23.61
CA LEU A 406 2.83 2.82 24.87
C LEU A 406 1.87 1.79 25.48
N PRO A 407 2.38 0.65 26.01
CA PRO A 407 1.53 -0.29 26.72
C PRO A 407 0.93 0.41 27.94
N GLY A 408 -0.40 0.53 27.98
CA GLY A 408 -1.12 0.98 29.18
C GLY A 408 -1.88 2.31 29.08
N ALA A 409 -2.03 2.94 27.92
CA ALA A 409 -3.00 4.04 27.78
C ALA A 409 -4.42 3.45 27.59
N PRO A 410 -5.35 3.61 28.55
CA PRO A 410 -6.72 3.18 28.34
C PRO A 410 -7.32 3.98 27.17
N CYS A 411 -7.78 3.27 26.13
CA CYS A 411 -8.68 3.84 25.15
C CYS A 411 -9.86 4.50 25.91
N PRO A 412 -10.21 5.77 25.67
CA PRO A 412 -11.40 6.36 26.25
C PRO A 412 -12.63 5.83 25.50
N GLY A 413 -12.92 4.55 25.70
CA GLY A 413 -14.19 3.93 25.37
C GLY A 413 -15.19 4.33 26.45
N LYS A 414 -16.09 5.27 26.15
CA LYS A 414 -17.32 5.38 26.93
C LYS A 414 -18.11 4.08 26.70
N PRO A 415 -18.53 3.36 27.75
CA PRO A 415 -19.33 2.15 27.57
C PRO A 415 -20.73 2.56 27.13
N TYR A 416 -21.12 2.18 25.91
CA TYR A 416 -22.51 2.29 25.48
C TYR A 416 -23.28 1.14 26.14
N ARG A 417 -24.07 1.46 27.17
CA ARG A 417 -25.07 0.55 27.73
C ARG A 417 -26.15 0.32 26.68
N ALA A 418 -26.38 -0.94 26.34
CA ALA A 418 -27.59 -1.37 25.64
C ALA A 418 -28.81 -1.01 26.50
N ALA A 419 -29.71 -0.18 25.96
CA ALA A 419 -31.05 0.03 26.48
C ALA A 419 -32.04 -0.29 25.36
N GLY A 420 -33.00 -1.14 25.69
CA GLY A 420 -33.87 -1.83 24.75
C GLY A 420 -34.85 -0.94 23.97
N HIS A 421 -35.39 -1.56 22.92
CA HIS A 421 -36.59 -1.14 22.21
C HIS A 421 -37.74 -0.82 23.17
N PRO A 422 -38.55 0.19 22.82
CA PRO A 422 -39.88 -0.17 22.32
C PRO A 422 -40.31 0.60 21.06
N GLN A 423 -41.28 -0.01 20.39
CA GLN A 423 -42.01 0.44 19.20
C GLN A 423 -42.80 1.74 19.43
N GLY A 424 -43.05 2.49 18.35
CA GLY A 424 -44.06 3.56 18.33
C GLY A 424 -44.00 4.41 17.07
N GLU A 425 -45.00 4.27 16.20
CA GLU A 425 -45.17 4.95 14.91
C GLU A 425 -45.57 6.43 15.03
N ARG A 426 -45.09 7.26 14.08
CA ARG A 426 -45.81 8.23 13.19
C ARG A 426 -45.11 9.59 12.97
N PRO A 427 -45.34 10.22 11.79
CA PRO A 427 -44.40 11.11 11.12
C PRO A 427 -44.67 12.59 11.36
N LEU A 428 -43.68 13.46 11.14
CA LEU A 428 -43.91 14.87 10.82
C LEU A 428 -42.73 15.48 10.05
N GLU A 429 -43.11 16.44 9.23
CA GLU A 429 -42.45 17.06 8.09
C GLU A 429 -41.34 18.10 8.39
N THR A 430 -40.57 18.38 7.33
CA THR A 430 -39.92 19.66 6.96
C THR A 430 -38.67 20.14 7.71
N GLY A 431 -37.63 20.47 6.93
CA GLY A 431 -36.51 21.33 7.34
C GLY A 431 -35.18 21.00 6.68
N ALA A 432 -35.02 21.39 5.40
CA ALA A 432 -33.69 21.47 4.77
C ALA A 432 -32.85 22.58 5.43
N PRO A 433 -31.51 22.44 5.39
CA PRO A 433 -30.74 23.56 4.84
C PRO A 433 -29.76 23.12 3.76
N GLN A 434 -29.78 23.90 2.68
CA GLN A 434 -28.73 24.00 1.67
C GLN A 434 -27.43 24.46 2.32
N GLU A 435 -26.30 23.83 1.98
CA GLU A 435 -25.01 24.53 2.05
C GLU A 435 -24.06 24.10 0.92
N ALA A 436 -24.00 25.01 -0.05
CA ALA A 436 -22.92 25.41 -0.94
C ALA A 436 -21.73 24.46 -1.17
N ALA A 437 -21.70 23.92 -2.38
CA ALA A 437 -20.47 23.62 -3.10
C ALA A 437 -19.65 24.90 -3.33
N ALA A 438 -18.40 24.91 -2.90
CA ALA A 438 -17.42 25.93 -3.27
C ALA A 438 -16.18 25.22 -3.85
N GLY A 439 -16.21 25.02 -5.17
CA GLY A 439 -15.00 24.81 -5.95
C GLY A 439 -14.23 26.13 -6.01
N VAL A 440 -12.95 26.09 -5.67
CA VAL A 440 -12.06 27.24 -5.84
C VAL A 440 -11.06 26.89 -6.94
N GLN A 441 -11.37 27.39 -8.13
CA GLN A 441 -10.41 27.65 -9.20
C GLN A 441 -9.43 28.72 -8.71
N THR A 442 -8.13 28.45 -8.78
CA THR A 442 -7.10 29.50 -8.74
C THR A 442 -6.16 29.38 -9.93
N GLY A 443 -6.45 30.24 -10.92
CA GLY A 443 -5.50 31.09 -11.63
C GLY A 443 -4.13 30.52 -12.04
N LYS A 444 -4.01 30.26 -13.34
CA LYS A 444 -2.76 30.27 -14.12
C LYS A 444 -1.97 31.56 -13.87
N GLN A 445 -0.66 31.46 -13.66
CA GLN A 445 0.36 32.23 -14.39
C GLN A 445 1.77 31.75 -14.01
N GLY A 446 2.68 31.85 -14.98
CA GLY A 446 3.84 30.98 -15.13
C GLY A 446 5.01 31.22 -14.18
N VAL A 447 5.81 30.18 -14.01
CA VAL A 447 7.19 30.27 -13.51
C VAL A 447 8.04 29.33 -14.36
N GLY A 448 9.13 29.86 -14.92
CA GLY A 448 10.04 29.16 -15.81
C GLY A 448 11.01 28.22 -15.10
N ARG A 449 11.50 27.27 -15.90
CA ARG A 449 12.66 26.37 -15.74
C ARG A 449 13.48 26.54 -14.45
N MET A 450 13.32 25.60 -13.52
CA MET A 450 14.40 25.22 -12.61
C MET A 450 14.24 23.77 -12.11
N GLY A 451 15.05 22.88 -12.67
CA GLY A 451 15.49 21.59 -12.09
C GLY A 451 14.42 20.56 -11.73
N LYS A 452 14.09 19.67 -12.68
CA LYS A 452 13.42 18.39 -12.44
C LYS A 452 14.23 17.53 -11.46
N ARG A 453 13.81 17.37 -10.20
CA ARG A 453 14.25 16.28 -9.29
C ARG A 453 13.13 15.96 -8.31
N GLY A 454 12.61 14.74 -8.38
CA GLY A 454 11.58 14.22 -7.48
C GLY A 454 12.13 13.93 -6.08
N TRP A 455 11.26 13.99 -5.08
CA TRP A 455 11.58 13.64 -3.70
C TRP A 455 11.69 12.11 -3.57
N CYS A 456 12.49 11.57 -2.64
CA CYS A 456 12.56 10.13 -2.31
C CYS A 456 12.24 9.91 -0.82
N GLY A 457 11.15 9.18 -0.55
CA GLY A 457 10.73 8.78 0.79
C GLY A 457 11.47 7.52 1.23
N LEU A 458 11.62 7.35 2.54
CA LEU A 458 12.31 6.22 3.14
C LEU A 458 11.30 5.26 3.76
N ASN A 459 11.37 3.97 3.43
CA ASN A 459 10.72 2.91 4.18
C ASN A 459 11.78 1.88 4.60
N LEU A 460 11.85 1.59 5.90
CA LEU A 460 12.77 0.59 6.43
C LEU A 460 12.22 -0.83 6.21
N HIS A 461 13.14 -1.78 6.06
CA HIS A 461 12.90 -3.21 6.20
C HIS A 461 13.97 -3.80 7.12
#